data_AF-A0A9P7K311-F1
#
_entry.id   AF-A0A9P7K311-F1
#
_cell.length_a   1.000
_cell.length_b   1.000
_cell.length_c   1.000
_cell.angle_alpha   90.00
_cell.angle_beta   90.00
_cell.angle_gamma   90.00
#
_symmetry.space_group_name_H-M   'P 1'
#
loop_
_entity.id
_entity.type
_entity.pdbx_description
1 polymer ?
#
loop_
_entity_poly.entity_id
_entity_poly.type
_entity_poly.pdbx_seq_one_letter_code
_entity_poly.pdbx_strand_id
1 'polypeptide(L)'
;MPLESGKYYIASKAGDDRVGQDPIDPGFSFWSIIRAPKDLQEDQLHSVTWTVDQVGGHLYKLFLNGGPAIPTENGVSAPRGAMEEFEWEIIEREGDNSYT
;
A
#
# COMPACT_ATOMS: atom_id res chain seq x y z
N MET A 1 17.51 -6.97 7.30
CA MET A 1 16.93 -8.26 6.90
C MET A 1 15.81 -7.99 5.89
N PRO A 2 15.57 -8.86 4.90
CA PRO A 2 14.44 -8.66 3.99
C PRO A 2 13.12 -8.66 4.78
N LEU A 3 12.17 -7.82 4.36
CA LEU A 3 10.80 -7.81 4.87
C LEU A 3 10.14 -9.18 4.58
N GLU A 4 9.45 -9.76 5.55
CA GLU A 4 8.75 -11.04 5.36
C GLU A 4 7.45 -10.83 4.56
N SER A 5 7.04 -11.83 3.77
CA SER A 5 5.71 -11.79 3.13
C SER A 5 4.62 -11.83 4.20
N GLY A 6 3.56 -11.05 4.04
CA GLY A 6 2.50 -10.97 5.04
C GLY A 6 1.54 -9.81 4.87
N LYS A 7 0.74 -9.58 5.91
CA LYS A 7 -0.21 -8.46 5.98
C LYS A 7 0.34 -7.38 6.89
N TYR A 8 0.36 -6.15 6.40
CA TYR A 8 0.97 -5.01 7.08
C TYR A 8 0.08 -3.77 7.07
N TYR A 9 0.22 -2.96 8.11
CA TYR A 9 -0.14 -1.55 8.04
C TYR A 9 1.09 -0.76 7.63
N ILE A 10 0.96 0.05 6.60
CA ILE A 10 2.02 0.96 6.13
C ILE A 10 1.68 2.35 6.63
N ALA A 11 2.65 3.05 7.22
CA ALA A 11 2.49 4.43 7.68
C ALA A 11 3.56 5.34 7.06
N SER A 12 3.17 6.56 6.73
CA SER A 12 4.12 7.57 6.23
C SER A 12 4.91 8.18 7.39
N LYS A 13 6.25 8.18 7.29
CA LYS A 13 7.11 8.87 8.26
C LYS A 13 6.86 10.38 8.38
N ALA A 14 6.21 11.01 7.40
CA ALA A 14 5.97 12.45 7.40
C ALA A 14 4.86 12.90 8.37
N GLY A 15 4.03 11.98 8.88
CA GLY A 15 2.92 12.32 9.78
C GLY A 15 2.32 11.14 10.55
N ASP A 16 2.94 9.96 10.48
CA ASP A 16 2.43 8.67 10.95
C ASP A 16 1.03 8.29 10.42
N ASP A 17 0.54 8.98 9.38
CA ASP A 17 -0.71 8.66 8.70
C ASP A 17 -0.60 7.30 8.03
N ARG A 18 -1.66 6.50 8.15
CA ARG A 18 -1.71 5.20 7.47
C ARG A 18 -1.80 5.43 5.97
N VAL A 19 -1.14 4.59 5.19
CA VAL A 19 -1.27 4.58 3.75
C VAL A 19 -2.32 3.54 3.40
N GLY A 20 -3.40 3.96 2.77
CA GLY A 20 -4.55 3.11 2.45
C GLY A 20 -5.26 3.60 1.19
N GLN A 21 -6.46 3.08 0.95
CA GLN A 21 -7.33 3.55 -0.13
C GLN A 21 -8.27 4.63 0.38
N ASP A 22 -8.71 5.48 -0.52
CA ASP A 22 -9.68 6.53 -0.30
C ASP A 22 -10.98 6.06 0.37
N PRO A 23 -11.75 7.00 0.96
CA PRO A 23 -13.02 6.67 1.54
C PRO A 23 -13.98 6.04 0.52
N ILE A 24 -14.91 5.23 1.02
CA ILE A 24 -15.89 4.54 0.18
C ILE A 24 -16.81 5.58 -0.47
N ASP A 25 -16.54 5.94 -1.73
CA ASP A 25 -17.42 6.75 -2.57
C ASP A 25 -18.07 5.86 -3.66
N PRO A 26 -19.40 5.62 -3.59
CA PRO A 26 -20.09 4.80 -4.58
C PRO A 26 -20.10 5.41 -6.00
N GLY A 27 -19.67 6.67 -6.18
CA GLY A 27 -19.55 7.35 -7.47
C GLY A 27 -18.18 7.20 -8.15
N PHE A 28 -17.16 6.66 -7.46
CA PHE A 28 -15.81 6.53 -7.99
C PHE A 28 -15.42 5.08 -8.29
N SER A 29 -15.01 4.83 -9.54
CA SER A 29 -14.54 3.52 -10.00
C SER A 29 -13.02 3.33 -9.86
N PHE A 30 -12.31 4.30 -9.29
CA PHE A 30 -10.86 4.30 -9.15
C PHE A 30 -10.49 4.56 -7.70
N TRP A 31 -9.83 3.58 -7.08
CA TRP A 31 -9.38 3.68 -5.70
C TRP A 31 -7.97 4.26 -5.65
N SER A 32 -7.88 5.47 -5.14
CA SER A 32 -6.61 6.18 -5.03
C SER A 32 -5.92 5.79 -3.73
N ILE A 33 -4.59 5.66 -3.75
CA ILE A 33 -3.82 5.49 -2.52
C ILE A 33 -3.69 6.85 -1.84
N ILE A 34 -4.20 6.95 -0.62
CA ILE A 34 -4.16 8.17 0.19
C ILE A 34 -3.34 7.96 1.46
N ARG A 35 -2.85 9.07 2.01
CA ARG A 35 -2.50 9.15 3.42
C ARG A 35 -3.80 9.34 4.19
N ALA A 36 -4.29 8.27 4.78
CA ALA A 36 -5.44 8.26 5.65
C ALA A 36 -5.02 8.79 7.03
N PRO A 37 -5.62 9.91 7.49
CA PRO A 37 -5.39 10.43 8.83
C PRO A 37 -5.66 9.36 9.90
N LYS A 38 -4.87 9.35 10.98
CA LYS A 38 -5.03 8.38 12.09
C LYS A 38 -6.43 8.37 12.72
N ASP A 39 -7.14 9.48 12.66
CA ASP A 39 -8.49 9.68 13.20
C ASP A 39 -9.60 9.16 12.28
N LEU A 40 -9.28 8.82 11.02
CA LEU A 40 -10.24 8.18 10.13
C LEU A 40 -10.43 6.72 10.54
N GLN A 41 -11.68 6.30 10.76
CA GLN A 41 -11.97 4.93 11.15
C GLN A 41 -11.78 3.97 9.96
N GLU A 42 -11.32 2.74 10.24
CA GLU A 42 -11.00 1.77 9.18
C GLU A 42 -12.22 1.41 8.32
N ASP A 43 -13.42 1.43 8.89
CA ASP A 43 -14.69 1.18 8.19
C ASP A 43 -15.09 2.31 7.23
N GLN A 44 -14.43 3.46 7.30
CA GLN A 44 -14.60 4.58 6.39
C GLN A 44 -13.70 4.46 5.15
N LEU A 45 -12.74 3.54 5.15
CA LEU A 45 -11.75 3.34 4.09
C LEU A 45 -12.04 2.05 3.32
N HIS A 46 -11.70 2.01 2.04
CA HIS A 46 -11.75 0.75 1.29
C HIS A 46 -10.80 -0.31 1.86
N SER A 47 -9.58 0.09 2.26
CA SER A 47 -8.63 -0.74 3.03
C SER A 47 -7.42 0.08 3.49
N VAL A 48 -6.84 -0.32 4.63
CA VAL A 48 -5.51 0.11 5.11
C VAL A 48 -4.56 -1.07 5.33
N THR A 49 -5.03 -2.30 5.07
CA THR A 49 -4.23 -3.51 5.20
C THR A 49 -3.63 -3.87 3.84
N TRP A 50 -2.31 -3.85 3.78
CA TRP A 50 -1.52 -4.24 2.62
C TRP A 50 -1.14 -5.70 2.69
N THR A 51 -1.21 -6.41 1.57
CA THR A 51 -0.55 -7.69 1.39
C THR A 51 0.79 -7.45 0.69
N VAL A 52 1.86 -7.97 1.26
CA VAL A 52 3.23 -7.87 0.75
C VAL A 52 3.71 -9.28 0.44
N ASP A 53 4.06 -9.54 -0.81
CA ASP A 53 4.54 -10.84 -1.27
C ASP A 53 5.96 -10.72 -1.81
N GLN A 54 6.94 -11.32 -1.13
CA GLN A 54 8.33 -11.37 -1.59
C GLN A 54 8.46 -12.31 -2.79
N VAL A 55 9.00 -11.79 -3.88
CA VAL A 55 9.24 -12.55 -5.12
C VAL A 55 10.71 -12.87 -5.36
N GLY A 56 11.63 -12.13 -4.74
CA GLY A 56 13.05 -12.50 -4.71
C GLY A 56 13.97 -11.43 -4.13
N GLY A 57 14.81 -11.79 -3.16
CA GLY A 57 15.77 -10.85 -2.56
C GLY A 57 15.06 -9.64 -1.94
N HIS A 58 15.21 -8.47 -2.57
CA HIS A 58 14.55 -7.22 -2.16
C HIS A 58 13.34 -6.86 -3.04
N LEU A 59 12.87 -7.77 -3.90
CA LEU A 59 11.74 -7.55 -4.81
C LEU A 59 10.44 -8.11 -4.23
N TYR A 60 9.39 -7.30 -4.29
CA TYR A 60 8.09 -7.55 -3.69
C TYR A 60 6.94 -7.15 -4.61
N LYS A 61 5.82 -7.84 -4.47
CA LYS A 61 4.52 -7.41 -4.98
C LYS A 61 3.69 -6.87 -3.83
N LEU A 62 3.01 -5.76 -4.07
CA LEU A 62 2.21 -5.07 -3.08
C LEU A 62 0.76 -5.06 -3.53
N PHE A 63 -0.15 -5.39 -2.63
CA PHE A 63 -1.58 -5.39 -2.92
C PHE A 63 -2.35 -4.67 -1.83
N LEU A 64 -3.38 -3.94 -2.23
CA LEU A 64 -4.31 -3.27 -1.33
C LEU A 64 -5.74 -3.55 -1.80
N ASN A 65 -6.54 -4.15 -0.91
CA ASN A 65 -7.91 -4.59 -1.22
C ASN A 65 -8.02 -5.48 -2.47
N GLY A 66 -7.01 -6.34 -2.69
CA GLY A 66 -6.93 -7.25 -3.84
C GLY A 66 -6.57 -6.59 -5.18
N GLY A 67 -6.25 -5.29 -5.20
CA GLY A 67 -5.65 -4.61 -6.35
C GLY A 67 -4.13 -4.53 -6.23
N PRO A 68 -3.35 -4.77 -7.30
CA PRO A 68 -1.90 -4.61 -7.30
C PRO A 68 -1.51 -3.13 -7.24
N ALA A 69 -0.47 -2.82 -6.47
CA ALA A 69 0.10 -1.48 -6.41
C ALA A 69 0.96 -1.23 -7.66
N ILE A 70 0.56 -0.26 -8.47
CA ILE A 70 1.20 0.08 -9.73
C ILE A 70 1.64 1.55 -9.75
N PRO A 71 2.80 1.86 -10.34
CA PRO A 71 3.19 3.24 -10.58
C PRO A 71 2.30 3.88 -11.64
N THR A 72 2.00 5.16 -11.45
CA THR A 72 1.19 6.00 -12.35
C THR A 72 1.88 7.36 -12.49
N GLU A 73 1.41 8.19 -13.43
CA GLU A 73 1.91 9.56 -13.59
C GLU A 73 1.76 10.42 -12.32
N ASN A 74 0.81 10.09 -11.45
CA ASN A 74 0.47 10.86 -10.25
C ASN A 74 0.92 10.17 -8.93
N GLY A 75 1.74 9.12 -9.00
CA GLY A 75 2.20 8.37 -7.83
C GLY A 75 1.86 6.88 -7.92
N VAL A 76 1.26 6.31 -6.89
CA VAL A 76 0.93 4.88 -6.82
C VAL A 76 -0.60 4.71 -6.77
N SER A 77 -1.12 3.74 -7.50
CA SER A 77 -2.54 3.34 -7.46
C SER A 77 -2.68 1.84 -7.19
N ALA A 78 -3.82 1.41 -6.64
CA ALA A 78 -4.12 0.00 -6.40
C ALA A 78 -5.51 -0.39 -6.93
N PRO A 79 -5.71 -0.37 -8.27
CA PRO A 79 -7.02 -0.66 -8.88
C PRO A 79 -7.41 -2.13 -8.72
N ARG A 80 -8.64 -2.39 -8.29
CA ARG A 80 -9.16 -3.76 -8.20
C ARG A 80 -9.39 -4.37 -9.57
N GLY A 81 -8.93 -5.61 -9.75
CA GLY A 81 -9.10 -6.35 -11.00
C GLY A 81 -8.10 -5.98 -12.09
N ALA A 82 -7.13 -5.10 -11.81
CA ALA A 82 -5.98 -4.95 -12.70
C ALA A 82 -5.19 -6.26 -12.77
N MET A 83 -4.80 -6.62 -13.99
CA MET A 83 -4.02 -7.84 -14.27
C MET A 83 -2.52 -7.57 -14.30
N GLU A 84 -2.12 -6.30 -14.36
CA GLU A 84 -0.73 -5.88 -14.37
C GLU A 84 -0.21 -5.81 -12.93
N GLU A 85 0.83 -6.59 -12.65
CA GLU A 85 1.53 -6.58 -11.38
C GLU A 85 2.89 -5.88 -11.57
N PHE A 86 3.30 -5.10 -10.57
CA PHE A 86 4.58 -4.41 -10.56
C PHE A 86 5.44 -4.94 -9.42
N GLU A 87 6.74 -5.12 -9.70
CA GLU A 87 7.72 -5.55 -8.69
C GLU A 87 8.41 -4.31 -8.11
N TRP A 88 8.29 -4.15 -6.80
CA TRP A 88 8.87 -3.07 -6.02
C TRP A 88 10.15 -3.55 -5.35
N GLU A 89 11.22 -2.77 -5.46
CA GLU A 89 12.40 -2.95 -4.61
C GLU A 89 12.13 -2.31 -3.25
N ILE A 90 12.12 -3.10 -2.17
CA ILE A 90 11.89 -2.62 -0.80
C ILE A 90 13.18 -2.77 0.01
N ILE A 91 13.71 -1.63 0.44
CA ILE A 91 15.01 -1.55 1.12
C ILE A 91 14.79 -1.09 2.57
N GLU A 92 15.21 -1.92 3.51
CA GLU A 92 15.19 -1.59 4.93
C GLU A 92 16.15 -0.43 5.24
N ARG A 93 15.68 0.51 6.03
CA ARG A 93 16.47 1.58 6.65
C ARG A 93 16.80 1.17 8.09
N GLU A 94 18.02 1.43 8.53
CA GLU A 94 18.53 0.95 9.83
C GLU A 94 17.55 1.24 10.98
N GLY A 95 17.09 0.16 11.64
CA GLY A 95 16.71 0.18 13.05
C GLY A 95 15.23 0.26 13.43
N ASP A 96 14.27 0.48 12.52
CA ASP A 96 12.89 0.84 12.95
C ASP A 96 11.76 0.38 11.99
N ASN A 97 11.79 -0.86 11.46
CA ASN A 97 10.75 -1.37 10.52
C ASN A 97 10.38 -0.36 9.43
N SER A 98 11.42 0.31 8.92
CA SER A 98 11.32 1.47 8.07
C SER A 98 11.88 1.14 6.72
N TYR A 99 11.16 1.46 5.65
CA TYR A 99 11.50 1.03 4.31
C TYR A 99 11.42 2.19 3.31
N THR A 100 12.17 2.06 2.22
CA THR A 100 12.01 2.87 1.00
C THR A 100 11.81 1.96 -0.18
#